data_AF-A0A183K194-F1
#
_entry.id   AF-A0A183K194-F1
#
_cell.length_a   1.000
_cell.length_b   1.000
_cell.length_c   1.000
_cell.angle_alpha   90.00
_cell.angle_beta   90.00
_cell.angle_gamma   90.00
#
_symmetry.space_group_name_H-M   'P 1'
#
loop_
_entity.id
_entity.type
_entity.pdbx_description
1 polymer ?
#
loop_
_entity_poly.entity_id
_entity_poly.type
_entity_poly.pdbx_seq_one_letter_code
_entity_poly.pdbx_strand_id
1 'polypeptide(L)'
;MTTLDNIDQEPEHGSDELVLSENKENTTSDNHETDQSIGHMRDEALRRKERLKQLRMKNASHKSIIHLNNSDNGELPKPIFRNYKPQSEELKDGELPAGKPVDLNKHIIAQLEAADAPVIVDEVNLASLAPRKPDWDLKRGVEKKLRKLERRTQRAIAELIRERLLETSVDYTETYANHPKSIE
;
A
#
# COMPACT_ATOMS: atom_id res chain seq x y z
N MET A 1 33.93 3.99 -11.81
CA MET A 1 33.78 4.02 -10.34
C MET A 1 32.54 4.80 -9.97
N THR A 2 31.42 4.09 -9.90
CA THR A 2 30.20 4.47 -9.19
C THR A 2 30.16 3.55 -7.98
N THR A 3 30.06 4.10 -6.77
CA THR A 3 29.94 3.31 -5.55
C THR A 3 28.60 3.61 -4.89
N LEU A 4 27.80 2.55 -4.90
CA LEU A 4 26.87 2.12 -3.86
C LEU A 4 25.60 2.95 -3.67
N ASP A 5 24.54 2.35 -4.21
CA ASP A 5 23.29 2.04 -3.50
C ASP A 5 23.43 1.99 -1.98
N ASN A 6 22.53 2.69 -1.30
CA ASN A 6 21.98 2.39 0.02
C ASN A 6 20.67 3.21 0.07
N ILE A 7 19.61 2.74 -0.58
CA ILE A 7 18.56 1.89 0.02
C ILE A 7 18.14 2.48 1.38
N ASP A 8 16.96 3.10 1.34
CA ASP A 8 16.13 3.39 2.49
C ASP A 8 15.99 2.12 3.33
N GLN A 9 16.80 2.01 4.37
CA GLN A 9 16.61 1.05 5.43
C GLN A 9 15.59 1.63 6.39
N GLU A 10 14.33 1.20 6.22
CA GLU A 10 13.37 1.19 7.30
C GLU A 10 13.99 0.44 8.50
N PRO A 11 13.89 0.97 9.74
CA PRO A 11 14.19 0.17 10.89
C PRO A 11 13.07 -0.87 11.07
N GLU A 12 13.36 -2.09 10.64
CA GLU A 12 12.69 -3.33 11.04
C GLU A 12 12.37 -3.29 12.55
N HIS A 13 11.09 -3.11 12.89
CA HIS A 13 10.61 -3.37 14.24
C HIS A 13 10.37 -4.88 14.35
N GLY A 14 11.46 -5.59 14.70
CA GLY A 14 11.42 -6.99 15.05
C GLY A 14 10.35 -7.24 16.11
N SER A 15 9.38 -8.08 15.76
CA SER A 15 8.39 -8.63 16.66
C SER A 15 9.07 -9.69 17.51
N ASP A 16 9.57 -9.29 18.68
CA ASP A 16 9.95 -10.25 19.71
C ASP A 16 8.67 -10.83 20.33
N GLU A 17 8.33 -12.00 19.80
CA GLU A 17 7.38 -12.97 20.32
C GLU A 17 7.85 -13.41 21.72
N LEU A 18 7.34 -12.77 22.78
CA LEU A 18 7.46 -13.26 24.15
C LEU A 18 6.21 -14.03 24.55
N VAL A 19 6.48 -15.32 24.74
CA VAL A 19 5.60 -16.43 25.08
C VAL A 19 4.69 -16.14 26.28
N LEU A 20 3.41 -16.49 26.13
CA LEU A 20 2.37 -16.50 27.16
C LEU A 20 2.79 -17.30 28.41
N SER A 21 2.63 -16.69 29.58
CA SER A 21 2.32 -17.43 30.82
C SER A 21 1.02 -16.88 31.40
N GLU A 22 0.06 -17.79 31.54
CA GLU A 22 -1.28 -17.61 32.09
C GLU A 22 -1.27 -16.94 33.47
N ASN A 23 -2.16 -15.97 33.67
CA ASN A 23 -2.94 -15.81 34.90
C ASN A 23 -4.21 -15.02 34.55
N LYS A 24 -5.36 -15.72 34.59
CA LYS A 24 -6.71 -15.15 34.47
C LYS A 24 -7.17 -14.69 35.84
N GLU A 25 -7.46 -13.40 36.02
CA GLU A 25 -8.55 -12.91 36.88
C GLU A 25 -9.15 -11.60 36.33
N ASN A 26 -10.37 -11.72 35.79
CA ASN A 26 -11.55 -10.85 35.89
C ASN A 26 -11.56 -9.30 35.72
N THR A 27 -12.47 -8.88 34.81
CA THR A 27 -13.51 -7.81 34.89
C THR A 27 -13.20 -6.34 34.51
N THR A 28 -13.78 -5.95 33.37
CA THR A 28 -14.66 -4.77 33.12
C THR A 28 -14.09 -3.34 32.92
N SER A 29 -14.62 -2.71 31.86
CA SER A 29 -14.85 -1.27 31.55
C SER A 29 -13.75 -0.35 30.97
N ASP A 30 -14.02 0.07 29.71
CA ASP A 30 -14.07 1.43 29.14
C ASP A 30 -12.98 2.50 29.40
N ASN A 31 -12.53 3.09 28.27
CA ASN A 31 -11.83 4.37 28.05
C ASN A 31 -10.31 4.46 28.33
N HIS A 32 -9.49 4.36 27.27
CA HIS A 32 -8.07 4.68 27.33
C HIS A 32 -7.54 5.29 26.02
N GLU A 33 -7.82 6.57 25.76
CA GLU A 33 -7.17 7.37 24.69
C GLU A 33 -6.33 8.56 25.23
N THR A 34 -6.33 8.82 26.54
CA THR A 34 -5.71 10.05 27.07
C THR A 34 -4.32 9.90 27.67
N ASP A 35 -3.79 8.69 27.84
CA ASP A 35 -2.51 8.49 28.57
C ASP A 35 -1.29 8.23 27.67
N GLN A 36 -1.45 8.03 26.36
CA GLN A 36 -0.31 7.92 25.43
C GLN A 36 0.26 9.29 25.03
N SER A 37 -0.50 10.37 25.22
CA SER A 37 -0.16 11.72 24.72
C SER A 37 1.01 12.40 25.45
N ILE A 38 1.21 12.08 26.73
CA ILE A 38 2.10 12.86 27.63
C ILE A 38 3.59 12.50 27.40
N GLY A 39 3.89 11.32 26.86
CA GLY A 39 5.24 10.89 26.48
C GLY A 39 5.70 11.39 25.10
N HIS A 40 4.81 11.37 24.10
CA HIS A 40 5.17 11.67 22.71
C HIS A 40 5.52 13.15 22.45
N MET A 41 4.92 14.09 23.19
CA MET A 41 5.18 15.52 23.00
C MET A 41 6.64 15.91 23.31
N ARG A 42 7.26 15.24 24.28
CA ARG A 42 8.66 15.49 24.67
C ARG A 42 9.62 15.01 23.59
N ASP A 43 9.36 13.83 23.04
CA ASP A 43 10.19 13.22 21.98
C ASP A 43 10.07 14.01 20.66
N GLU A 44 8.85 14.44 20.31
CA GLU A 44 8.58 15.31 19.16
C GLU A 44 9.33 16.66 19.29
N ALA A 45 9.34 17.26 20.49
CA ALA A 45 10.04 18.51 20.74
C ALA A 45 11.57 18.40 20.59
N LEU A 46 12.15 17.26 21.02
CA LEU A 46 13.58 16.99 20.84
C LEU A 46 13.95 16.83 19.36
N ARG A 47 13.17 16.05 18.59
CA ARG A 47 13.33 15.92 17.13
C ARG A 47 13.29 17.28 16.43
N ARG A 48 12.33 18.14 16.81
CA ARG A 48 12.23 19.51 16.26
C ARG A 48 13.46 20.36 16.60
N LYS A 49 13.95 20.29 17.83
CA LYS A 49 15.14 21.03 18.28
C LYS A 49 16.39 20.62 17.51
N GLU A 50 16.61 19.34 17.28
CA GLU A 50 17.74 18.82 16.50
C GLU A 50 17.66 19.27 15.04
N ARG A 51 16.49 19.15 14.41
CA ARG A 51 16.25 19.64 13.04
C ARG A 51 16.57 21.13 12.90
N LEU A 52 16.13 21.96 13.85
CA LEU A 52 16.43 23.41 13.88
C LEU A 52 17.92 23.68 14.05
N LYS A 53 18.63 22.90 14.88
CA LYS A 53 20.08 23.02 15.08
C LYS A 53 20.83 22.71 13.78
N GLN A 54 20.45 21.64 13.07
CA GLN A 54 21.02 21.29 11.77
C GLN A 54 20.78 22.40 10.72
N LEU A 55 19.57 22.96 10.68
CA LEU A 55 19.25 24.08 9.78
C LEU A 55 20.12 25.31 10.10
N ARG A 56 20.30 25.65 11.39
CA ARG A 56 21.17 26.74 11.81
C ARG A 56 22.63 26.52 11.41
N MET A 57 23.15 25.30 11.55
CA MET A 57 24.53 24.97 11.15
C MET A 57 24.73 25.06 9.63
N LYS A 58 23.79 24.53 8.84
CA LYS A 58 23.82 24.66 7.37
C LYS A 58 23.75 26.12 6.92
N ASN A 59 22.87 26.92 7.54
CA ASN A 59 22.75 28.34 7.21
C ASN A 59 23.98 29.16 7.63
N ALA A 60 24.64 28.82 8.74
CA ALA A 60 25.88 29.46 9.17
C ALA A 60 27.04 29.17 8.19
N SER A 61 27.15 27.93 7.71
CA SER A 61 28.15 27.55 6.70
C SER A 61 27.88 28.21 5.33
N HIS A 62 26.61 28.33 4.93
CA HIS A 62 26.26 29.08 3.72
C HIS A 62 26.56 30.59 3.83
N LYS A 63 26.45 31.16 5.04
CA LYS A 63 26.80 32.56 5.29
C LYS A 63 28.32 32.79 5.21
N SER A 64 29.16 31.84 5.63
CA SER A 64 30.62 31.98 5.54
C SER A 64 31.15 31.84 4.11
N ILE A 65 30.50 31.03 3.25
CA ILE A 65 30.88 30.88 1.83
C ILE A 65 30.69 32.17 1.02
N ILE A 66 29.71 33.01 1.38
CA ILE A 66 29.43 34.26 0.65
C ILE A 66 30.52 35.33 0.91
N HIS A 67 31.30 35.21 2.00
CA HIS A 67 32.25 36.25 2.43
C HIS A 67 33.74 35.92 2.23
N LEU A 68 34.09 34.78 1.62
CA LEU A 68 35.49 34.29 1.56
C LEU A 68 36.34 34.80 0.38
N ASN A 69 35.83 35.71 -0.48
CA ASN A 69 36.58 36.19 -1.65
C ASN A 69 36.99 37.68 -1.60
N ASN A 70 36.97 38.34 -0.44
CA ASN A 70 37.56 39.67 -0.32
C ASN A 70 38.99 39.55 0.20
N SER A 71 39.96 39.62 -0.71
CA SER A 71 41.35 39.92 -0.35
C SER A 71 41.45 41.39 0.09
N ASP A 72 42.06 41.63 1.25
CA ASP A 72 42.16 42.90 1.96
C ASP A 72 43.09 43.95 1.30
N ASN A 73 42.90 44.27 0.01
CA ASN A 73 43.68 45.31 -0.68
C ASN A 73 42.84 46.21 -1.58
N GLY A 74 41.62 46.61 -1.20
CA GLY A 74 40.83 47.61 -1.95
C GLY A 74 40.55 47.28 -3.43
N GLU A 75 40.90 46.08 -3.89
CA GLU A 75 40.86 45.65 -5.27
C GLU A 75 39.62 44.80 -5.45
N LEU A 76 38.82 45.16 -6.45
CA LEU A 76 37.54 44.52 -6.70
C LEU A 76 37.73 43.03 -7.02
N PRO A 77 36.82 42.14 -6.57
CA PRO A 77 36.89 40.73 -6.90
C PRO A 77 36.83 40.52 -8.43
N LYS A 78 37.72 39.68 -8.96
CA LYS A 78 37.83 39.41 -10.40
C LYS A 78 36.52 38.78 -10.95
N PRO A 79 36.04 39.22 -12.13
CA PRO A 79 34.79 38.73 -12.71
C PRO A 79 34.93 37.29 -13.21
N ILE A 80 33.89 36.47 -12.99
CA ILE A 80 33.79 35.10 -13.51
C ILE A 80 32.79 35.09 -14.68
N PHE A 81 33.25 34.75 -15.87
CA PHE A 81 32.44 34.73 -17.09
C PHE A 81 31.84 33.34 -17.31
N ARG A 82 30.52 33.23 -17.11
CA ARG A 82 29.76 31.97 -17.28
C ARG A 82 29.21 31.82 -18.71
N ASN A 83 28.64 32.90 -19.25
CA ASN A 83 27.96 32.91 -20.55
C ASN A 83 28.65 33.83 -21.59
N TYR A 84 29.82 34.39 -21.28
CA TYR A 84 30.52 35.35 -22.13
C TYR A 84 31.97 34.90 -22.36
N LYS A 85 32.47 35.10 -23.59
CA LYS A 85 33.86 34.81 -23.95
C LYS A 85 34.62 36.13 -24.07
N PRO A 86 35.48 36.49 -23.10
CA PRO A 86 36.23 37.74 -23.16
C PRO A 86 37.23 37.73 -24.32
N GLN A 87 37.30 38.85 -25.05
CA GLN A 87 38.27 39.02 -26.15
C GLN A 87 39.66 39.45 -25.67
N SER A 88 39.77 40.11 -24.52
CA SER A 88 41.04 40.56 -23.95
C SER A 88 41.75 39.44 -23.19
N GLU A 89 43.08 39.37 -23.29
CA GLU A 89 43.87 38.30 -22.67
C GLU A 89 43.83 38.32 -21.14
N GLU A 90 43.75 39.52 -20.54
CA GLU A 90 43.68 39.73 -19.09
C GLU A 90 42.38 39.19 -18.45
N LEU A 91 41.30 39.08 -19.23
CA LEU A 91 40.00 38.60 -18.74
C LEU A 91 39.76 37.11 -19.04
N LYS A 92 40.61 36.47 -19.86
CA LYS A 92 40.50 35.03 -20.19
C LYS A 92 40.64 34.14 -18.96
N ASP A 93 41.43 34.56 -17.98
CA ASP A 93 41.61 33.83 -16.71
C ASP A 93 40.29 33.70 -15.91
N GLY A 94 39.29 34.53 -16.19
CA GLY A 94 37.96 34.48 -15.60
C GLY A 94 36.96 33.61 -16.37
N GLU A 95 37.32 33.01 -17.50
CA GLU A 95 36.41 32.16 -18.29
C GLU A 95 36.17 30.82 -17.60
N LEU A 96 34.91 30.52 -17.30
CA LEU A 96 34.55 29.23 -16.72
C LEU A 96 34.63 28.15 -17.81
N PRO A 97 35.34 27.03 -17.60
CA PRO A 97 35.42 25.97 -18.60
C PRO A 97 34.03 25.41 -18.91
N ALA A 98 33.76 25.17 -20.19
CA ALA A 98 32.52 24.53 -20.62
C ALA A 98 32.38 23.16 -19.94
N GLY A 99 31.25 22.94 -19.27
CA GLY A 99 30.95 21.67 -18.64
C GLY A 99 30.94 20.55 -19.67
N LYS A 100 31.59 19.42 -19.36
CA LYS A 100 31.52 18.24 -20.22
C LYS A 100 30.07 17.75 -20.26
N PRO A 101 29.51 17.41 -21.43
CA PRO A 101 28.17 16.85 -21.51
C PRO A 101 28.09 15.54 -20.73
N VAL A 102 26.91 15.27 -20.18
CA VAL A 102 26.61 14.01 -19.49
C VAL A 102 26.73 12.85 -20.48
N ASP A 103 27.40 11.78 -20.07
CA ASP A 103 27.57 10.58 -20.89
C ASP A 103 26.27 9.76 -20.95
N LEU A 104 25.54 9.90 -22.06
CA LEU A 104 24.23 9.27 -22.27
C LEU A 104 24.35 7.77 -22.57
N ASN A 105 25.54 7.28 -22.93
CA ASN A 105 25.74 5.88 -23.34
C ASN A 105 25.29 4.90 -22.25
N LYS A 106 25.52 5.24 -20.97
CA LYS A 106 25.10 4.41 -19.83
C LYS A 106 23.59 4.25 -19.72
N HIS A 107 22.85 5.31 -20.01
CA HIS A 107 21.38 5.31 -19.95
C HIS A 107 20.79 4.51 -21.10
N ILE A 108 21.39 4.63 -22.28
CA ILE A 108 21.01 3.86 -23.47
C ILE A 108 21.23 2.37 -23.22
N ILE A 109 22.37 1.97 -22.68
CA ILE A 109 22.68 0.57 -22.37
C ILE A 109 21.68 0.01 -21.36
N ALA A 110 21.38 0.74 -20.27
CA ALA A 110 20.41 0.32 -19.28
C ALA A 110 18.98 0.16 -19.86
N GLN A 111 18.60 1.02 -20.80
CA GLN A 111 17.30 0.91 -21.49
C GLN A 111 17.26 -0.27 -22.47
N LEU A 112 18.35 -0.55 -23.20
CA LEU A 112 18.44 -1.72 -24.07
C LEU A 112 18.37 -3.01 -23.25
N GLU A 113 19.09 -3.09 -22.14
CA GLU A 113 19.07 -4.25 -21.24
C GLU A 113 17.68 -4.48 -20.63
N ALA A 114 17.01 -3.41 -20.21
CA ALA A 114 15.64 -3.48 -19.72
C ALA A 114 14.61 -3.91 -20.79
N ALA A 115 14.87 -3.60 -22.06
CA ALA A 115 14.02 -4.02 -23.17
C ALA A 115 14.28 -5.48 -23.61
N ASP A 116 15.50 -5.97 -23.43
CA ASP A 116 15.90 -7.34 -23.76
C ASP A 116 15.50 -8.34 -22.66
N ALA A 117 15.26 -7.85 -21.43
CA ALA A 117 14.67 -8.64 -20.36
C ALA A 117 13.33 -9.23 -20.83
N PRO A 118 13.15 -10.56 -20.76
CA PRO A 118 11.90 -11.18 -21.19
C PRO A 118 10.79 -10.64 -20.31
N VAL A 119 9.88 -9.86 -20.90
CA VAL A 119 8.65 -9.46 -20.23
C VAL A 119 7.90 -10.76 -19.95
N ILE A 120 7.97 -11.22 -18.71
CA ILE A 120 7.13 -12.29 -18.20
C ILE A 120 5.73 -11.69 -18.19
N VAL A 121 5.04 -11.80 -19.33
CA VAL A 121 3.63 -11.47 -19.43
C VAL A 121 2.93 -12.57 -18.65
N ASP A 122 2.75 -12.36 -17.36
CA ASP A 122 1.73 -13.08 -16.61
C ASP A 122 0.46 -12.93 -17.43
N GLU A 123 -0.04 -14.05 -17.97
CA GLU A 123 -1.18 -14.09 -18.86
C GLU A 123 -2.38 -13.50 -18.12
N VAL A 124 -2.59 -12.19 -18.31
CA VAL A 124 -3.70 -11.48 -17.70
C VAL A 124 -4.94 -12.11 -18.32
N ASN A 125 -5.73 -12.82 -17.53
CA ASN A 125 -6.93 -13.48 -18.01
C ASN A 125 -7.88 -12.45 -18.67
N LEU A 126 -7.87 -12.36 -20.01
CA LEU A 126 -8.63 -11.39 -20.81
C LEU A 126 -10.14 -11.40 -20.48
N ALA A 127 -10.67 -12.54 -20.05
CA ALA A 127 -12.07 -12.70 -19.64
C ALA A 127 -12.43 -11.93 -18.35
N SER A 128 -11.45 -11.61 -17.50
CA SER A 128 -11.63 -10.79 -16.30
C SER A 128 -11.57 -9.29 -16.63
N LEU A 129 -10.79 -8.90 -17.63
CA LEU A 129 -10.53 -7.51 -18.02
C LEU A 129 -11.60 -6.94 -18.95
N ALA A 130 -12.37 -7.81 -19.63
CA ALA A 130 -13.44 -7.41 -20.53
C ALA A 130 -14.61 -6.73 -19.79
N PRO A 131 -15.33 -5.79 -20.44
CA PRO A 131 -16.55 -5.21 -19.90
C PRO A 131 -17.58 -6.30 -19.62
N ARG A 132 -17.96 -6.47 -18.35
CA ARG A 132 -18.99 -7.44 -17.97
C ARG A 132 -20.38 -6.96 -18.41
N LYS A 133 -21.32 -7.89 -18.56
CA LYS A 133 -22.73 -7.58 -18.85
C LYS A 133 -23.29 -6.61 -17.78
N PRO A 134 -24.14 -5.64 -18.15
CA PRO A 134 -24.71 -4.69 -17.18
C PRO A 134 -25.48 -5.39 -16.05
N ASP A 135 -26.11 -6.54 -16.33
CA ASP A 135 -26.86 -7.31 -15.34
C ASP A 135 -25.98 -8.13 -14.37
N TRP A 136 -24.66 -8.14 -14.54
CA TRP A 136 -23.78 -9.03 -13.78
C TRP A 136 -23.80 -8.71 -12.28
N ASP A 137 -23.91 -7.42 -11.95
CA ASP A 137 -23.93 -6.95 -10.57
C ASP A 137 -25.28 -7.25 -9.92
N LEU A 138 -26.37 -7.08 -10.68
CA LEU A 138 -27.71 -7.44 -10.25
C LEU A 138 -27.81 -8.94 -9.95
N LYS A 139 -27.29 -9.79 -10.84
CA LYS A 139 -27.26 -11.24 -10.63
C LYS A 139 -26.50 -11.59 -9.36
N ARG A 140 -25.29 -11.05 -9.16
CA ARG A 140 -24.48 -11.31 -7.96
C ARG A 140 -25.19 -10.89 -6.67
N GLY A 141 -25.84 -9.72 -6.66
CA GLY A 141 -26.56 -9.22 -5.49
C GLY A 141 -27.82 -10.01 -5.16
N VAL A 142 -28.56 -10.47 -6.18
CA VAL A 142 -29.82 -11.20 -6.04
C VAL A 142 -29.59 -12.70 -5.75
N GLU A 143 -28.54 -13.30 -6.30
CA GLU A 143 -28.21 -14.72 -6.17
C GLU A 143 -28.17 -15.18 -4.70
N LYS A 144 -27.52 -14.40 -3.83
CA LYS A 144 -27.42 -14.73 -2.39
C LYS A 144 -28.79 -14.74 -1.69
N LYS A 145 -29.72 -13.90 -2.14
CA LYS A 145 -31.09 -13.84 -1.60
C LYS A 145 -31.93 -15.01 -2.13
N LEU A 146 -31.85 -15.28 -3.43
CA LEU A 146 -32.52 -16.42 -4.07
C LEU A 146 -32.06 -17.74 -3.47
N ARG A 147 -30.76 -17.97 -3.28
CA ARG A 147 -30.24 -19.19 -2.65
C ARG A 147 -30.81 -19.45 -1.26
N LYS A 148 -31.06 -18.40 -0.47
CA LYS A 148 -31.68 -18.53 0.87
C LYS A 148 -33.17 -18.86 0.75
N LEU A 149 -33.87 -18.25 -0.20
CA LEU A 149 -35.29 -18.48 -0.45
C LEU A 149 -35.54 -19.88 -1.03
N GLU A 150 -34.73 -20.30 -1.98
CA GLU A 150 -34.74 -21.63 -2.60
C GLU A 150 -34.58 -22.74 -1.55
N ARG A 151 -33.65 -22.59 -0.60
CA ARG A 151 -33.49 -23.56 0.49
C ARG A 151 -34.73 -23.67 1.38
N ARG A 152 -35.43 -22.56 1.64
CA ARG A 152 -36.65 -22.55 2.46
C ARG A 152 -37.84 -23.13 1.70
N THR A 153 -38.00 -22.76 0.43
CA THR A 153 -39.04 -23.28 -0.44
C THR A 153 -38.88 -24.78 -0.65
N GLN A 154 -37.66 -25.28 -0.89
CA GLN A 154 -37.42 -26.72 -0.98
C GLN A 154 -37.74 -27.46 0.33
N ARG A 155 -37.49 -26.83 1.48
CA ARG A 155 -37.81 -27.40 2.79
C ARG A 155 -39.33 -27.45 3.02
N ALA A 156 -40.05 -26.38 2.67
CA ALA A 156 -41.50 -26.33 2.74
C ALA A 156 -42.16 -27.33 1.75
N ILE A 157 -41.62 -27.46 0.54
CA ILE A 157 -42.05 -28.46 -0.44
C ILE A 157 -41.88 -29.87 0.13
N ALA A 158 -40.72 -30.17 0.73
CA ALA A 158 -40.47 -31.47 1.34
C ALA A 158 -41.42 -31.77 2.52
N GLU A 159 -41.78 -30.75 3.30
CA GLU A 159 -42.72 -30.87 4.42
C GLU A 159 -44.16 -31.14 3.93
N LEU A 160 -44.64 -30.37 2.94
CA LEU A 160 -45.94 -30.61 2.30
C LEU A 160 -46.03 -32.00 1.67
N ILE A 161 -44.95 -32.48 1.04
CA ILE A 161 -44.90 -33.84 0.51
C ILE A 161 -45.00 -34.87 1.64
N ARG A 162 -44.33 -34.67 2.78
CA ARG A 162 -44.43 -35.59 3.93
C ARG A 162 -45.84 -35.61 4.51
N GLU A 163 -46.48 -34.47 4.70
CA GLU A 163 -47.86 -34.38 5.19
C GLU A 163 -48.81 -35.12 4.25
N ARG A 164 -48.72 -34.86 2.94
CA ARG A 164 -49.55 -35.54 1.93
C ARG A 164 -49.34 -37.05 1.92
N LEU A 165 -48.10 -37.52 2.05
CA LEU A 165 -47.80 -38.95 2.14
C LEU A 165 -48.34 -39.57 3.43
N LEU A 166 -48.29 -38.84 4.56
CA LEU A 166 -48.85 -39.31 5.82
C LEU A 166 -50.37 -39.41 5.75
N GLU A 167 -51.05 -38.35 5.31
CA GLU A 167 -52.51 -38.29 5.17
C GLU A 167 -53.01 -39.42 4.26
N THR A 168 -52.40 -39.58 3.09
CA THR A 168 -52.72 -40.70 2.20
C THR A 168 -52.42 -42.06 2.85
N SER A 169 -51.29 -42.23 3.56
CA SER A 169 -50.99 -43.50 4.24
C SER A 169 -51.98 -43.85 5.36
N VAL A 170 -52.42 -42.86 6.13
CA VAL A 170 -53.40 -43.04 7.22
C VAL A 170 -54.75 -43.45 6.64
N ASP A 171 -55.20 -42.78 5.57
CA ASP A 171 -56.42 -43.13 4.84
C ASP A 171 -56.38 -44.57 4.30
N TYR A 172 -55.23 -45.02 3.76
CA TYR A 172 -55.05 -46.41 3.37
C TYR A 172 -55.16 -47.36 4.57
N THR A 173 -54.50 -47.08 5.69
CA THR A 173 -54.54 -47.98 6.85
C THR A 173 -55.93 -48.08 7.50
N GLU A 174 -56.68 -46.98 7.56
CA GLU A 174 -58.03 -46.94 8.13
C GLU A 174 -59.06 -47.67 7.24
N THR A 175 -58.92 -47.57 5.92
CA THR A 175 -59.80 -48.28 4.98
C THR A 175 -59.62 -49.80 5.00
N TYR A 176 -58.41 -50.32 5.24
CA TYR A 176 -58.17 -51.77 5.36
C TYR A 176 -58.47 -52.35 6.75
N ALA A 177 -58.48 -51.52 7.79
CA ALA A 177 -58.86 -51.92 9.15
C ALA A 177 -60.38 -52.08 9.33
N ASN A 178 -61.19 -51.28 8.62
CA ASN A 178 -62.66 -51.29 8.71
C ASN A 178 -63.36 -52.31 7.78
N HIS A 179 -62.61 -53.13 7.04
CA HIS A 179 -63.15 -54.31 6.37
C HIS A 179 -62.88 -55.54 7.26
N PRO A 180 -63.83 -55.96 8.13
CA PRO A 180 -63.72 -57.23 8.82
C PRO A 180 -63.58 -58.32 7.76
N LYS A 181 -62.57 -59.16 7.92
CA LYS A 181 -62.32 -60.28 7.02
C LYS A 181 -63.53 -61.20 7.13
N SER A 182 -64.46 -61.08 6.18
CA SER A 182 -65.43 -62.13 5.88
C SER A 182 -64.63 -63.33 5.40
N ILE A 183 -64.31 -64.19 6.36
CA ILE A 183 -63.89 -65.57 6.14
C ILE A 183 -65.17 -66.37 6.27
N GLU A 184 -65.76 -66.73 5.13
CA GLU A 184 -66.53 -67.96 4.86
C GLU A 184 -66.88 -68.04 3.38
#